data_AF-A0A2E2APY2-F1
#
_entry.id   AF-A0A2E2APY2-F1
#
_cell.length_a   1.000
_cell.length_b   1.000
_cell.length_c   1.000
_cell.angle_alpha   90.00
_cell.angle_beta   90.00
_cell.angle_gamma   90.00
#
_symmetry.space_group_name_H-M   'P 1'
#
loop_
_entity.id
_entity.type
_entity.pdbx_description
1 polymer ?
#
loop_
_entity_poly.entity_id
_entity_poly.type
_entity_poly.pdbx_seq_one_letter_code
_entity_poly.pdbx_strand_id
1 'polypeptide(L)' 'EKYSPKWVWLSVSYIPENNYFIAEVNQLWDILSAQGIHLVLGGRGLTTDIKSGISYTTCCDSMTDLANFLKIMS' A
#
# COMPACT_ATOMS: atom_id res chain seq x y z
N GLU A 1 -12.59 11.09 13.29
CA GLU A 1 -12.57 9.97 14.26
C GLU A 1 -13.57 8.82 13.99
N LYS A 2 -14.37 8.83 12.90
CA LYS A 2 -15.45 7.83 12.74
C LYS A 2 -15.00 6.39 12.42
N TYR A 3 -13.80 6.19 11.86
CA TYR A 3 -13.40 4.89 11.29
C TYR A 3 -12.11 4.27 11.86
N SER A 4 -11.22 5.07 12.45
CA SER A 4 -9.93 4.64 13.05
C SER A 4 -9.31 3.38 12.41
N PRO A 5 -9.01 3.43 11.10
CA PRO A 5 -8.58 2.23 10.37
C PRO A 5 -7.20 1.77 10.86
N LYS A 6 -7.01 0.46 11.02
CA LYS A 6 -5.70 -0.14 11.30
C LYS A 6 -4.85 -0.32 10.04
N TRP A 7 -5.47 -0.28 8.86
CA TRP A 7 -4.81 -0.45 7.58
C TRP A 7 -5.58 0.26 6.46
N VAL A 8 -4.86 0.56 5.38
CA VAL A 8 -5.38 1.10 4.12
C VAL A 8 -4.87 0.20 2.99
N TRP A 9 -5.76 -0.19 2.08
CA TRP A 9 -5.38 -0.91 0.88
C TRP A 9 -5.47 -0.01 -0.36
N LEU A 10 -4.36 0.13 -1.07
CA LEU A 10 -4.27 0.86 -2.33
C LEU A 10 -4.07 -0.14 -3.49
N SER A 11 -5.10 -0.27 -4.34
CA SER A 11 -5.06 -1.09 -5.55
C SER A 11 -4.74 -0.23 -6.78
N VAL A 12 -3.65 -0.54 -7.47
CA VAL A 12 -3.10 0.27 -8.57
C VAL A 12 -3.11 -0.54 -9.86
N SER A 13 -3.88 -0.06 -10.84
CA SER A 13 -3.98 -0.73 -12.15
C SER A 13 -3.11 -0.08 -13.23
N TYR A 14 -2.76 1.19 -13.08
CA TYR A 14 -1.99 1.97 -14.05
C TYR A 14 -1.29 3.13 -13.34
N ILE A 15 -0.07 3.45 -13.79
CA ILE A 15 0.74 4.56 -13.28
C ILE A 15 1.20 5.38 -14.49
N PRO A 16 0.77 6.64 -14.63
CA PRO A 16 1.17 7.49 -15.76
C PRO A 16 2.59 8.06 -15.58
N GLU A 17 2.96 8.37 -14.33
CA GLU A 17 4.23 9.03 -13.99
C GLU A 17 4.87 8.35 -12.77
N ASN A 18 5.86 7.50 -13.02
CA ASN A 18 6.47 6.66 -11.99
C ASN A 18 7.09 7.46 -10.85
N ASN A 19 7.88 8.50 -11.16
CA ASN A 19 8.58 9.29 -10.14
C ASN A 19 7.62 10.07 -9.26
N TYR A 20 6.57 10.64 -9.85
CA TYR A 20 5.53 11.34 -9.11
C TYR A 20 4.77 10.36 -8.19
N PHE A 21 4.36 9.22 -8.72
CA PHE A 21 3.70 8.17 -7.94
C PHE A 21 4.56 7.69 -6.75
N ILE A 22 5.86 7.45 -6.98
CA ILE A 22 6.79 7.05 -5.93
C ILE A 22 6.87 8.09 -4.82
N ALA A 23 7.01 9.37 -5.17
CA ALA A 23 7.10 10.46 -4.19
C ALA A 23 5.82 10.56 -3.33
N GLU A 24 4.66 10.56 -3.97
CA GLU A 24 3.37 10.69 -3.28
C GLU A 24 3.03 9.47 -2.40
N VAL A 25 3.37 8.26 -2.84
CA VAL A 25 3.15 7.06 -2.02
C VAL A 25 4.07 7.04 -0.80
N ASN A 26 5.31 7.49 -0.93
CA ASN A 26 6.20 7.62 0.23
C ASN A 26 5.69 8.70 1.21
N GLN A 27 5.16 9.82 0.71
CA GLN A 27 4.50 10.80 1.58
C GLN A 27 3.28 10.21 2.30
N LEU A 28 2.46 9.42 1.59
CA LEU A 28 1.34 8.70 2.20
C LEU A 28 1.82 7.71 3.28
N TRP A 29 2.89 6.98 3.01
CA TRP A 29 3.51 6.07 3.96
C TRP A 29 3.94 6.79 5.25
N ASP A 30 4.61 7.93 5.13
CA ASP A 30 5.07 8.70 6.30
C ASP A 30 3.89 9.12 7.19
N ILE A 31 2.78 9.57 6.57
CA ILE A 31 1.56 9.98 7.29
C ILE A 31 0.89 8.78 7.99
N LEU A 32 0.77 7.64 7.30
CA LEU A 32 0.09 6.45 7.82
C LEU A 32 0.92 5.76 8.91
N SER A 33 2.21 5.58 8.68
CA SER A 33 3.12 4.92 9.62
C SER A 33 3.27 5.70 10.92
N ALA A 34 3.29 7.04 10.87
CA ALA A 34 3.26 7.89 12.06
C ALA A 34 2.00 7.70 12.92
N GLN A 35 0.90 7.24 12.33
CA GLN A 35 -0.36 6.92 13.00
C GLN A 35 -0.50 5.42 13.34
N GLY A 36 0.52 4.61 13.06
CA GLY A 36 0.46 3.16 13.24
C GLY A 36 -0.50 2.45 12.28
N ILE A 37 -0.82 3.06 11.13
CA ILE A 37 -1.72 2.52 10.12
C ILE A 37 -0.89 1.81 9.05
N HIS A 38 -1.23 0.56 8.76
CA HIS A 38 -0.52 -0.23 7.75
C HIS A 38 -0.95 0.14 6.33
N LEU A 39 0.01 0.46 5.45
CA LEU A 39 -0.25 0.58 4.01
C LEU A 39 -0.06 -0.77 3.33
N VAL A 40 -1.13 -1.29 2.74
CA VAL A 40 -1.12 -2.50 1.91
C VAL A 40 -1.28 -2.08 0.45
N LEU A 41 -0.47 -2.65 -0.43
CA LEU A 41 -0.51 -2.37 -1.86
C LEU A 41 -1.02 -3.58 -2.64
N GLY A 42 -1.51 -3.38 -3.85
CA GLY A 42 -1.82 -4.45 -4.78
C GLY A 42 -2.13 -3.94 -6.18
N GLY A 43 -2.29 -4.86 -7.12
CA GLY A 43 -2.67 -4.54 -8.49
C GLY A 43 -1.52 -4.50 -9.49
N ARG A 44 -1.87 -4.64 -10.76
CA ARG A 44 -0.94 -4.91 -11.87
C ARG A 44 -0.04 -3.74 -12.26
N GLY A 45 -0.34 -2.53 -11.79
CA GLY A 45 0.48 -1.35 -12.03
C GLY A 45 1.78 -1.34 -11.22
N LEU A 46 1.88 -2.16 -10.17
CA LEU A 46 3.02 -2.20 -9.26
C LEU A 46 4.11 -3.16 -9.76
N THR A 47 4.88 -2.70 -10.75
CA THR A 47 6.06 -3.43 -11.23
C THR A 47 7.15 -3.52 -10.16
N THR A 48 8.15 -4.38 -10.37
CA THR A 48 9.29 -4.54 -9.45
C THR A 48 10.03 -3.21 -9.21
N ASP A 49 10.23 -2.41 -10.25
CA ASP A 49 10.92 -1.13 -10.17
C ASP A 49 10.14 -0.08 -9.38
N ILE A 50 8.80 -0.11 -9.46
CA ILE A 50 7.95 0.75 -8.63
C ILE A 50 8.04 0.31 -7.17
N LYS A 51 7.91 -0.98 -6.90
CA LYS A 51 7.92 -1.54 -5.54
C LYS A 51 9.25 -1.31 -4.83
N SER A 52 10.38 -1.31 -5.54
CA SER A 52 11.68 -1.01 -4.94
C SER A 52 11.85 0.47 -4.55
N GLY A 53 11.04 1.37 -5.11
CA GLY A 53 11.09 2.81 -4.83
C GLY A 53 10.15 3.30 -3.74
N ILE A 54 9.24 2.46 -3.23
CA ILE A 54 8.20 2.86 -2.29
C ILE A 54 8.24 2.06 -0.99
N SER A 55 7.81 2.70 0.10
CA SER A 55 7.64 2.06 1.41
C SER A 55 6.20 1.62 1.63
N TYR A 56 6.02 0.40 2.14
CA TYR A 56 4.71 -0.19 2.42
C TYR A 56 4.86 -1.37 3.40
N THR A 57 3.75 -1.80 4.01
CA THR A 57 3.73 -2.95 4.93
C THR A 57 3.81 -4.26 4.16
N THR A 58 2.95 -4.44 3.16
CA THR A 58 2.96 -5.60 2.28
C THR A 58 2.32 -5.30 0.92
N CYS A 59 2.62 -6.12 -0.09
CA CYS A 59 1.99 -6.07 -1.40
C CYS A 59 1.27 -7.41 -1.64
N CYS A 60 -0.04 -7.33 -1.91
CA CYS A 60 -0.90 -8.46 -2.16
C CYS A 60 -1.29 -8.48 -3.65
N ASP A 61 -0.97 -9.57 -4.34
CA ASP A 61 -1.23 -9.72 -5.77
C ASP A 61 -2.66 -10.17 -6.06
N SER A 62 -3.35 -10.74 -5.05
CA SER A 62 -4.74 -11.14 -5.12
C SER A 62 -5.56 -10.76 -3.88
N MET A 63 -6.89 -10.79 -4.01
CA MET A 63 -7.80 -10.64 -2.87
C MET A 63 -7.61 -11.74 -1.81
N THR A 64 -7.19 -12.93 -2.23
CA THR A 64 -6.89 -14.03 -1.32
C THR A 64 -5.67 -13.73 -0.46
N ASP A 65 -4.62 -13.17 -1.06
CA ASP A 65 -3.41 -12.75 -0.33
C ASP A 65 -3.74 -11.67 0.69
N LEU A 66 -4.56 -10.70 0.30
CA LEU A 66 -5.05 -9.66 1.20
C LEU A 66 -5.84 -10.26 2.37
N ALA A 67 -6.81 -11.15 2.09
CA ALA A 67 -7.61 -11.77 3.13
C ALA A 67 -6.77 -12.61 4.10
N ASN A 68 -5.74 -13.30 3.60
CA ASN A 68 -4.80 -14.06 4.43
C ASN A 68 -3.94 -13.14 5.31
N PHE A 69 -3.42 -12.05 4.75
CA PHE A 69 -2.66 -11.06 5.51
C PHE A 69 -3.50 -10.45 6.64
N LEU A 70 -4.75 -10.10 6.37
CA LEU A 70 -5.64 -9.50 7.37
C LEU A 70 -5.97 -10.44 8.54
N LYS A 71 -5.94 -11.76 8.33
CA LYS A 71 -6.09 -12.75 9.41
C LYS A 71 -4.87 -12.83 10.34
N ILE A 72 -3.68 -12.48 9.85
CA ILE A 72 -2.44 -12.50 10.65
C ILE A 72 -2.33 -11.22 11.50
N MET A 73 -2.85 -10.11 10.98
CA MET A 73 -2.76 -8.78 11.59
C MET A 73 -3.92 -8.43 12.55
N SER A 74 -4.90 -9.33 12.71
CA SER A 74 -6.06 -9.18 13.59
C SER A 74 -5.74 -9.54 15.03
#